data_AF-A0A7C9IWR2-F1
#
_entry.id   AF-A0A7C9IWR2-F1
#
_cell.length_a   1.000
_cell.length_b   1.000
_cell.length_c   1.000
_cell.angle_alpha   90.00
_cell.angle_beta   90.00
_cell.angle_gamma   90.00
#
_symmetry.space_group_name_H-M   'P 1'
#
loop_
_entity.id
_entity.type
_entity.pdbx_description
1 polymer ?
#
loop_
_entity_poly.entity_id
_entity_poly.type
_entity_poly.pdbx_seq_one_letter_code
_entity_poly.pdbx_strand_id
1 'polypeptide(L)'
;MFLAYGLGVSFFSRAACRRLLLAAFLAVLPAATAQALSVATVTRADTDSLILQFSKRGTYPTIARTGPVEISLTFPPGALSDEPPPAAADFHSSRLLEGVKVEGDTVLVRLKSDAFGFVGWPEGEQGLKLQVYRDPAGANWLPGAPGAAANTTWPPVAAAPKPASSLTLPVTPPNHNPGPLDLPPLPPTLAGGAPGTAPAPAAPATDAAAGAAKEPFYAVPSSMRATALRVGPDKSPVLRPAGLETASAPEQTAQRAGSGPAAAKAGGGELRQPVKLPPIPPEIAA
;
A
#
# COMPACT_ATOMS: atom_id res chain seq x y z
N MET A 1 -33.56 -55.04 -63.53
CA MET A 1 -34.26 -54.05 -62.68
C MET A 1 -33.23 -53.53 -61.67
N PHE A 2 -32.49 -52.48 -62.03
CA PHE A 2 -31.46 -51.86 -61.19
C PHE A 2 -31.91 -50.43 -60.90
N LEU A 3 -32.29 -50.17 -59.65
CA LEU A 3 -32.63 -48.84 -59.15
C LEU A 3 -31.35 -48.18 -58.64
N ALA A 4 -30.82 -47.25 -59.42
CA ALA A 4 -29.74 -46.37 -59.03
C ALA A 4 -30.32 -45.21 -58.18
N TYR A 5 -30.14 -45.28 -56.86
CA TYR A 5 -30.43 -44.17 -55.96
C TYR A 5 -29.18 -43.29 -55.82
N GLY A 6 -29.21 -42.12 -56.47
CA GLY A 6 -28.18 -41.11 -56.33
C GLY A 6 -28.19 -40.50 -54.93
N LEU A 7 -27.09 -40.67 -54.19
CA LEU A 7 -26.81 -39.90 -52.97
C LEU A 7 -26.40 -38.48 -53.34
N GLY A 8 -27.39 -37.59 -53.44
CA GLY A 8 -27.18 -36.14 -53.48
C GLY A 8 -26.80 -35.63 -52.09
N VAL A 9 -25.53 -35.77 -51.70
CA VAL A 9 -25.01 -35.24 -50.43
C VAL A 9 -25.06 -33.71 -50.49
N SER A 10 -26.00 -33.16 -49.74
CA SER A 10 -26.42 -31.77 -49.78
C SER A 10 -25.34 -30.86 -49.18
N PHE A 11 -24.62 -30.12 -50.03
CA PHE A 11 -23.60 -29.14 -49.64
C PHE A 11 -24.11 -28.07 -48.64
N PHE A 12 -25.43 -27.86 -48.55
CA PHE A 12 -26.06 -26.95 -47.60
C PHE A 12 -25.93 -27.37 -46.13
N SER A 13 -25.75 -28.65 -45.82
CA SER A 13 -25.69 -29.15 -44.44
C SER A 13 -24.41 -28.72 -43.71
N ARG A 14 -23.28 -28.63 -44.43
CA ARG A 14 -21.98 -28.29 -43.84
C ARG A 14 -21.89 -26.82 -43.40
N ALA A 15 -22.55 -25.91 -44.12
CA ALA A 15 -22.56 -24.49 -43.78
C ALA A 15 -23.39 -24.21 -42.52
N ALA A 16 -24.54 -24.87 -42.37
CA ALA A 16 -25.40 -24.74 -41.19
C ALA A 16 -24.72 -25.27 -39.92
N CYS A 17 -24.06 -26.44 -40.03
CA CYS A 17 -23.37 -27.05 -38.90
C CYS A 17 -22.16 -26.22 -38.41
N ARG A 18 -21.40 -25.61 -39.33
CA ARG A 18 -20.32 -24.69 -38.99
C ARG A 18 -20.81 -23.42 -38.29
N ARG A 19 -21.94 -22.86 -38.72
CA ARG A 19 -22.53 -21.67 -38.06
C ARG A 19 -23.04 -21.99 -36.66
N LEU A 20 -23.65 -23.16 -36.46
CA LEU A 20 -24.07 -23.63 -35.14
C LEU A 20 -22.89 -23.86 -34.20
N LEU A 21 -21.81 -24.48 -34.67
CA LEU A 21 -20.61 -24.67 -33.86
C LEU A 21 -19.92 -23.35 -33.52
N LEU A 22 -19.87 -22.38 -34.43
CA LEU A 22 -19.29 -21.06 -34.15
C LEU A 22 -20.14 -20.28 -33.14
N ALA A 23 -21.47 -20.37 -33.24
CA ALA A 23 -22.39 -19.75 -32.28
C ALA A 23 -22.29 -20.40 -30.89
N ALA A 24 -22.17 -21.73 -30.83
CA ALA A 24 -21.91 -22.44 -29.57
C ALA A 24 -20.55 -22.07 -28.97
N PHE A 25 -19.51 -21.89 -29.80
CA PHE A 25 -18.19 -21.49 -29.34
C PHE A 25 -18.16 -20.03 -28.84
N LEU A 26 -18.91 -19.13 -29.50
CA LEU A 26 -19.11 -17.75 -29.05
C LEU A 26 -19.94 -17.65 -27.76
N ALA A 27 -20.88 -18.56 -27.53
CA ALA A 27 -21.65 -18.63 -26.30
C ALA A 27 -20.85 -19.18 -25.10
N VAL A 28 -19.75 -19.90 -25.34
CA VAL A 28 -18.88 -20.48 -24.31
C VAL A 28 -17.65 -19.62 -24.04
N LEU A 29 -17.41 -18.55 -24.82
CA LEU A 29 -16.42 -17.53 -24.45
C LEU A 29 -16.85 -16.90 -23.12
N PRO A 30 -16.16 -17.19 -22.00
CA PRO A 30 -16.52 -16.61 -20.72
C PRO A 30 -16.45 -15.10 -20.91
N ALA A 31 -17.55 -14.41 -20.60
CA ALA A 31 -17.57 -12.96 -20.51
C ALA A 31 -16.33 -12.56 -19.72
N ALA A 32 -15.39 -11.88 -20.38
CA ALA A 32 -14.13 -11.48 -19.78
C ALA A 32 -14.47 -10.84 -18.45
N THR A 33 -14.03 -11.47 -17.36
CA THR A 33 -14.38 -11.06 -16.01
C THR A 33 -13.97 -9.60 -15.88
N ALA A 34 -14.96 -8.71 -15.82
CA ALA A 34 -14.72 -7.31 -15.52
C ALA A 34 -13.86 -7.29 -14.27
N GLN A 35 -12.64 -6.75 -14.39
CA GLN A 35 -11.73 -6.72 -13.26
C GLN A 35 -12.33 -5.76 -12.25
N ALA A 36 -12.89 -6.34 -11.19
CA ALA A 36 -13.39 -5.61 -10.03
C ALA A 36 -12.23 -5.27 -9.12
N LEU A 37 -12.38 -4.18 -8.37
CA LEU A 37 -11.57 -3.88 -7.20
C LEU A 37 -11.46 -5.15 -6.32
N SER A 38 -10.28 -5.76 -6.31
CA SER A 38 -10.05 -6.98 -5.55
C SER A 38 -9.43 -6.61 -4.22
N VAL A 39 -9.98 -7.20 -3.15
CA VAL A 39 -9.60 -6.92 -1.78
C VAL A 39 -9.14 -8.23 -1.16
N ALA A 40 -7.88 -8.28 -0.73
CA ALA A 40 -7.31 -9.41 -0.03
C ALA A 40 -6.71 -8.96 1.31
N THR A 41 -6.81 -9.81 2.33
CA THR A 41 -6.28 -9.53 3.66
C THR A 41 -5.30 -10.59 4.10
N VAL A 42 -4.20 -10.17 4.72
CA VAL A 42 -3.19 -11.04 5.32
C VAL A 42 -2.99 -10.63 6.78
N THR A 43 -3.41 -11.49 7.70
CA THR A 43 -3.32 -11.24 9.14
C THR A 43 -2.07 -11.87 9.75
N ARG A 44 -1.40 -11.12 10.61
CA ARG A 44 -0.30 -11.54 11.48
C ARG A 44 -0.63 -11.17 12.94
N ALA A 45 0.22 -11.56 13.88
CA ALA A 45 -0.04 -11.43 15.31
C ALA A 45 -0.44 -9.99 15.73
N ASP A 46 0.30 -8.99 15.25
CA ASP A 46 0.16 -7.57 15.62
C ASP A 46 -0.10 -6.66 14.41
N THR A 47 -0.41 -7.24 13.25
CA THR A 47 -0.47 -6.48 12.00
C THR A 47 -1.42 -7.14 11.01
N ASP A 48 -2.26 -6.33 10.36
CA ASP A 48 -3.10 -6.74 9.24
C ASP A 48 -2.65 -6.02 7.97
N SER A 49 -2.46 -6.75 6.87
CA SER A 49 -2.18 -6.16 5.55
C SER A 49 -3.42 -6.27 4.68
N LEU A 50 -3.91 -5.15 4.20
CA LEU A 50 -4.96 -5.03 3.20
C LEU A 50 -4.29 -4.81 1.84
N ILE A 51 -4.54 -5.69 0.89
CA ILE A 51 -4.05 -5.61 -0.48
C ILE A 51 -5.25 -5.26 -1.36
N LEU A 52 -5.16 -4.11 -2.02
CA LEU A 52 -6.17 -3.61 -2.95
C LEU A 52 -5.58 -3.71 -4.35
N GLN A 53 -6.27 -4.38 -5.26
CA GLN A 53 -5.90 -4.45 -6.67
C GLN A 53 -6.95 -3.75 -7.53
N PHE A 54 -6.49 -2.84 -8.39
CA PHE A 54 -7.28 -1.99 -9.27
C PHE A 54 -7.19 -2.49 -10.71
N SER A 55 -8.25 -2.32 -11.50
CA SER A 55 -8.22 -2.58 -12.94
C SER A 55 -7.40 -1.54 -13.69
N LYS A 56 -7.47 -0.26 -13.28
CA LYS A 56 -6.75 0.85 -13.91
C LYS A 56 -5.34 0.99 -13.35
N ARG A 57 -4.36 1.06 -14.25
CA ARG A 57 -2.94 1.25 -13.92
C ARG A 57 -2.66 2.68 -13.46
N GLY A 58 -1.65 2.84 -12.60
CA GLY A 58 -1.07 4.15 -12.25
C GLY A 58 -1.97 5.05 -11.42
N THR A 59 -3.08 4.53 -10.90
CA THR A 59 -4.04 5.29 -10.10
C THR A 59 -3.85 4.94 -8.62
N TYR A 60 -3.17 5.80 -7.88
CA TYR A 60 -2.90 5.60 -6.46
C TYR A 60 -3.74 6.55 -5.61
N PRO A 61 -4.36 6.07 -4.53
CA PRO A 61 -5.12 6.93 -3.64
C PRO A 61 -4.20 7.69 -2.68
N THR A 62 -4.72 8.82 -2.20
CA THR A 62 -4.20 9.49 -1.01
C THR A 62 -4.79 8.83 0.23
N ILE A 63 -3.93 8.39 1.15
CA ILE A 63 -4.29 7.61 2.36
C ILE A 63 -4.32 8.53 3.58
N ALA A 64 -5.49 8.90 4.06
CA ALA A 64 -5.61 9.76 5.24
C ALA A 64 -6.34 9.05 6.38
N ARG A 65 -5.97 9.37 7.61
CA ARG A 65 -6.84 9.06 8.76
C ARG A 65 -7.93 10.11 8.83
N THR A 66 -9.18 9.70 8.72
CA THR A 66 -10.34 10.60 8.74
C THR A 66 -11.10 10.55 10.06
N GLY A 67 -10.97 9.47 10.81
CA GLY A 67 -11.70 9.26 12.05
C GLY A 67 -10.90 8.53 13.13
N PRO A 68 -11.50 8.37 14.31
CA PRO A 68 -10.88 7.63 15.40
C PRO A 68 -10.62 6.18 15.00
N VAL A 69 -11.48 5.56 14.16
CA VAL A 69 -11.41 4.15 13.73
C VAL A 69 -11.49 3.99 12.20
N GLU A 70 -11.12 5.04 11.44
CA GLU A 70 -11.32 5.07 9.99
C GLU A 70 -10.09 5.59 9.25
N ILE A 71 -9.76 4.89 8.16
CA ILE A 71 -8.77 5.30 7.16
C ILE A 71 -9.51 5.50 5.85
N SER A 72 -9.35 6.67 5.23
CA SER A 72 -9.88 6.97 3.90
C SER A 72 -8.80 6.85 2.85
N LEU A 73 -9.11 6.17 1.75
CA LEU A 73 -8.29 6.10 0.55
C LEU A 73 -9.00 6.90 -0.55
N THR A 74 -8.57 8.14 -0.77
CA THR A 74 -9.20 9.03 -1.75
C THR A 74 -8.48 8.93 -3.08
N PHE A 75 -9.19 8.46 -4.10
CA PHE A 75 -8.67 8.34 -5.46
C PHE A 75 -8.90 9.64 -6.25
N PRO A 76 -8.13 9.85 -7.34
CA PRO A 76 -8.45 10.89 -8.30
C PRO A 76 -9.89 10.74 -8.82
N PRO A 77 -10.60 11.85 -9.10
CA PRO A 77 -11.98 11.79 -9.57
C PRO A 77 -12.14 10.93 -10.83
N GLY A 78 -13.11 10.02 -10.83
CA GLY A 78 -13.38 9.13 -11.97
C GLY A 78 -12.49 7.88 -12.04
N ALA A 79 -11.58 7.70 -11.08
CA ALA A 79 -10.75 6.52 -11.00
C ALA A 79 -11.57 5.25 -10.77
N LEU A 80 -12.59 5.34 -9.89
CA LEU A 80 -13.42 4.21 -9.48
C LEU A 80 -14.77 4.12 -10.21
N SER A 81 -15.12 5.09 -11.07
CA SER A 81 -16.46 5.13 -11.71
C SER A 81 -16.78 3.93 -12.60
N ASP A 82 -15.76 3.30 -13.18
CA ASP A 82 -15.91 2.12 -14.04
C ASP A 82 -15.59 0.81 -13.30
N GLU A 83 -15.23 0.90 -12.01
CA GLU A 83 -14.90 -0.26 -11.19
C GLU A 83 -16.18 -0.90 -10.65
N PRO A 84 -16.37 -2.21 -10.85
CA PRO A 84 -17.36 -2.95 -10.09
C PRO A 84 -17.07 -2.79 -8.58
N PRO A 85 -18.12 -2.71 -7.74
CA PRO A 85 -17.93 -2.73 -6.29
C PRO A 85 -17.15 -3.99 -5.90
N PRO A 86 -16.23 -3.87 -4.91
CA PRO A 86 -15.41 -4.99 -4.52
C PRO A 86 -16.28 -6.14 -4.03
N ALA A 87 -15.84 -7.37 -4.33
CA ALA A 87 -16.46 -8.55 -3.73
C ALA A 87 -16.42 -8.40 -2.20
N ALA A 88 -17.49 -8.83 -1.52
CA ALA A 88 -17.56 -8.77 -0.06
C ALA A 88 -16.39 -9.59 0.52
N ALA A 89 -15.35 -8.88 0.97
CA ALA A 89 -14.20 -9.50 1.60
C ALA A 89 -14.58 -9.93 3.03
N ASP A 90 -14.16 -11.12 3.40
CA ASP A 90 -14.37 -11.64 4.74
C ASP A 90 -13.27 -11.13 5.69
N PHE A 91 -13.65 -10.26 6.64
CA PHE A 91 -12.75 -9.71 7.66
C PHE A 91 -12.85 -10.43 9.01
N HIS A 92 -13.54 -11.58 9.10
CA HIS A 92 -13.69 -12.32 10.37
C HIS A 92 -12.34 -12.78 10.93
N SER A 93 -11.37 -13.11 10.07
CA SER A 93 -10.01 -13.48 10.48
C SER A 93 -9.13 -12.28 10.87
N SER A 94 -9.52 -11.06 10.50
CA SER A 94 -8.75 -9.85 10.75
C SER A 94 -8.83 -9.44 12.21
N ARG A 95 -7.72 -8.99 12.79
CA ARG A 95 -7.66 -8.58 14.20
C ARG A 95 -7.91 -7.08 14.39
N LEU A 96 -7.57 -6.28 13.38
CA LEU A 96 -7.58 -4.82 13.40
C LEU A 96 -8.60 -4.25 12.41
N LEU A 97 -8.82 -4.90 11.26
CA LEU A 97 -9.80 -4.46 10.27
C LEU A 97 -11.20 -4.97 10.61
N GLU A 98 -12.19 -4.10 10.46
CA GLU A 98 -13.62 -4.42 10.61
C GLU A 98 -14.27 -4.62 9.25
N GLY A 99 -13.99 -3.74 8.29
CA GLY A 99 -14.56 -3.82 6.95
C GLY A 99 -14.05 -2.74 6.02
N VAL A 100 -14.43 -2.86 4.74
CA VAL A 100 -14.11 -1.89 3.69
C VAL A 100 -15.40 -1.50 2.98
N LYS A 101 -15.61 -0.20 2.79
CA LYS A 101 -16.76 0.37 2.08
C LYS A 101 -16.27 1.32 0.99
N VAL A 102 -16.92 1.27 -0.17
CA VAL A 102 -16.62 2.19 -1.28
C VAL A 102 -17.70 3.27 -1.34
N GLU A 103 -17.29 4.53 -1.37
CA GLU A 103 -18.14 5.72 -1.45
C GLU A 103 -17.61 6.66 -2.56
N GLY A 104 -18.15 6.52 -3.77
CA GLY A 104 -17.69 7.28 -4.93
C GLY A 104 -16.21 6.99 -5.23
N ASP A 105 -15.38 8.04 -5.26
CA ASP A 105 -13.93 7.95 -5.45
C ASP A 105 -13.16 7.71 -4.14
N THR A 106 -13.83 7.41 -3.03
CA THR A 106 -13.18 7.15 -1.73
C THR A 106 -13.47 5.73 -1.25
N VAL A 107 -12.43 5.02 -0.82
CA VAL A 107 -12.56 3.74 -0.12
C VAL A 107 -12.33 3.97 1.37
N LEU A 108 -13.35 3.70 2.17
CA LEU A 108 -13.31 3.79 3.63
C LEU A 108 -12.96 2.43 4.22
N VAL A 109 -11.85 2.38 4.95
CA VAL A 109 -11.41 1.21 5.71
C VAL A 109 -11.74 1.46 7.17
N ARG A 110 -12.61 0.62 7.74
CA ARG A 110 -13.06 0.70 9.13
C ARG A 110 -12.29 -0.28 9.99
N LEU A 111 -11.90 0.17 11.19
CA LEU A 111 -11.07 -0.58 12.12
C LEU A 111 -11.81 -0.93 13.41
N LYS A 112 -11.36 -1.99 14.07
CA LYS A 112 -11.91 -2.50 15.35
C LYS A 112 -11.48 -1.67 16.57
N SER A 113 -10.44 -0.85 16.43
CA SER A 113 -9.87 -0.05 17.52
C SER A 113 -9.30 1.25 16.96
N ASP A 114 -9.24 2.28 17.80
CA ASP A 114 -8.68 3.61 17.55
C ASP A 114 -7.16 3.71 17.82
N ALA A 115 -6.61 2.73 18.55
CA ALA A 115 -5.20 2.57 18.83
C ALA A 115 -4.48 1.86 17.66
N PHE A 116 -4.41 2.53 16.51
CA PHE A 116 -3.76 2.00 15.32
C PHE A 116 -2.81 2.98 14.65
N GLY A 117 -1.84 2.41 13.93
CA GLY A 117 -1.02 3.09 12.94
C GLY A 117 -1.13 2.35 11.60
N PHE A 118 -0.74 3.02 10.52
CA PHE A 118 -0.76 2.42 9.19
C PHE A 118 0.39 2.92 8.32
N VAL A 119 0.79 2.07 7.37
CA VAL A 119 1.73 2.41 6.30
C VAL A 119 1.16 1.88 4.99
N GLY A 120 1.11 2.72 3.96
CA GLY A 120 0.68 2.31 2.62
C GLY A 120 1.82 2.44 1.62
N TRP A 121 1.97 1.44 0.76
CA TRP A 121 2.90 1.48 -0.37
C TRP A 121 2.29 0.86 -1.63
N PRO A 122 2.71 1.32 -2.82
CA PRO A 122 2.26 0.75 -4.08
C PRO A 122 2.78 -0.69 -4.23
N GLU A 123 1.93 -1.56 -4.77
CA GLU A 123 2.23 -2.95 -5.10
C GLU A 123 2.10 -3.14 -6.62
N GLY A 124 3.20 -2.95 -7.35
CA GLY A 124 3.19 -2.96 -8.82
C GLY A 124 2.59 -1.68 -9.41
N GLU A 125 1.92 -1.77 -10.56
CA GLU A 125 1.24 -0.63 -11.23
C GLU A 125 -0.25 -0.51 -10.88
N GLN A 126 -0.83 -1.57 -10.31
CA GLN A 126 -2.27 -1.77 -10.11
C GLN A 126 -2.61 -2.16 -8.68
N GLY A 127 -1.66 -2.12 -7.76
CA GLY A 127 -1.87 -2.56 -6.38
C GLY A 127 -1.53 -1.49 -5.37
N LEU A 128 -2.23 -1.53 -4.25
CA LEU A 128 -1.86 -0.82 -3.03
C LEU A 128 -1.87 -1.82 -1.87
N LYS A 129 -0.76 -1.86 -1.13
CA LYS A 129 -0.69 -2.60 0.11
C LYS A 129 -0.73 -1.63 1.28
N LEU A 130 -1.78 -1.73 2.08
CA LEU A 130 -1.98 -0.98 3.32
C LEU A 130 -1.73 -1.91 4.51
N GLN A 131 -0.66 -1.67 5.24
CA GLN A 131 -0.33 -2.39 6.46
C GLN A 131 -0.81 -1.60 7.67
N VAL A 132 -1.69 -2.18 8.46
CA VAL A 132 -2.23 -1.64 9.71
C VAL A 132 -1.65 -2.39 10.89
N TYR A 133 -1.13 -1.68 11.87
CA TYR A 133 -0.53 -2.24 13.08
C TYR A 133 -1.12 -1.59 14.33
N ARG A 134 -0.96 -2.25 15.49
CA ARG A 134 -1.38 -1.68 16.78
C ARG A 134 -0.46 -0.53 17.17
N ASP A 135 -1.03 0.64 17.42
CA ASP A 135 -0.30 1.81 17.89
C ASP A 135 -1.10 2.52 19.00
N PRO A 136 -0.70 2.39 20.28
CA PRO A 136 -1.33 3.10 21.38
C PRO A 136 -1.31 4.63 21.22
N ALA A 137 -0.33 5.20 20.54
CA ALA A 137 -0.29 6.64 20.27
C ALA A 137 -1.44 7.06 19.35
N GLY A 138 -1.92 6.14 18.49
CA GLY A 138 -3.05 6.34 17.61
C GLY A 138 -4.35 6.69 18.35
N ALA A 139 -4.55 6.23 19.58
CA ALA A 139 -5.76 6.55 20.36
C ALA A 139 -5.84 8.03 20.76
N ASN A 140 -4.70 8.72 20.82
CA ASN A 140 -4.64 10.15 21.17
C ASN A 140 -4.76 11.07 19.94
N TRP A 141 -5.00 10.51 18.75
CA TRP A 141 -5.11 11.29 17.53
C TRP A 141 -6.44 12.05 17.47
N LEU A 142 -6.38 13.33 17.13
CA LEU A 142 -7.54 14.22 17.01
C LEU A 142 -7.66 14.72 15.56
N PRO A 143 -8.85 14.66 14.96
CA PRO A 143 -9.08 15.21 13.63
C PRO A 143 -8.88 16.74 13.66
N GLY A 144 -8.09 17.27 12.72
CA GLY A 144 -7.81 18.70 12.61
C GLY A 144 -6.74 19.25 13.55
N ALA A 145 -6.00 18.39 14.28
CA ALA A 145 -4.84 18.85 15.03
C ALA A 145 -3.81 19.52 14.09
N PRO A 146 -3.26 20.70 14.42
CA PRO A 146 -2.23 21.36 13.63
C PRO A 146 -0.95 20.51 13.65
N GLY A 147 -0.78 19.70 12.62
CA GLY A 147 0.23 18.63 12.56
C GLY A 147 -0.30 17.31 12.01
N ALA A 148 -1.63 17.12 11.96
CA ALA A 148 -2.30 16.06 11.21
C ALA A 148 -2.27 16.35 9.70
N ALA A 149 -1.12 16.81 9.19
CA ALA A 149 -0.86 16.82 7.76
C ALA A 149 -0.98 15.38 7.26
N ALA A 150 -1.58 15.21 6.08
CA ALA A 150 -1.76 13.92 5.43
C ALA A 150 -0.44 13.14 5.48
N ASN A 151 -0.41 12.12 6.34
CA ASN A 151 0.76 11.28 6.54
C ASN A 151 0.77 10.23 5.42
N THR A 152 0.84 10.71 4.18
CA THR A 152 1.03 9.92 2.97
C THR A 152 2.42 10.22 2.49
N THR A 153 3.32 9.26 2.64
CA THR A 153 3.66 8.36 1.54
C THR A 153 4.17 9.16 0.35
N TRP A 154 5.50 9.24 0.29
CA TRP A 154 6.29 9.85 -0.77
C TRP A 154 6.17 11.38 -0.86
N PRO A 155 7.31 12.13 -0.86
CA PRO A 155 7.24 13.50 -1.34
C PRO A 155 6.67 13.44 -2.77
N PRO A 156 5.75 14.35 -3.16
CA PRO A 156 5.45 14.54 -4.56
C PRO A 156 6.81 14.70 -5.23
N VAL A 157 7.11 13.84 -6.21
CA VAL A 157 8.26 14.06 -7.09
C VAL A 157 7.90 15.32 -7.88
N ALA A 158 8.07 16.49 -7.26
CA ALA A 158 8.25 17.73 -7.97
C ALA A 158 9.35 17.40 -8.95
N ALA A 159 9.03 17.44 -10.24
CA ALA A 159 9.95 17.13 -11.32
C ALA A 159 11.28 17.81 -10.99
N ALA A 160 12.26 17.02 -10.55
CA ALA A 160 13.54 17.55 -10.15
C ALA A 160 14.02 18.37 -11.35
N PRO A 161 14.32 19.67 -11.21
CA PRO A 161 14.90 20.42 -12.30
C PRO A 161 16.14 19.64 -12.71
N LYS A 162 16.10 19.11 -13.94
CA LYS A 162 17.14 18.26 -14.53
C LYS A 162 18.47 18.96 -14.22
N PRO A 163 19.33 18.41 -13.34
CA PRO A 163 20.57 19.09 -13.02
C PRO A 163 21.39 19.14 -14.30
N ALA A 164 21.44 20.32 -14.92
CA ALA A 164 22.43 20.65 -15.93
C ALA A 164 23.75 20.79 -15.18
N SER A 165 24.37 19.68 -14.85
CA SER A 165 25.71 19.66 -14.28
C SER A 165 26.38 18.36 -14.67
N SER A 166 27.22 18.49 -15.69
CA SER A 166 28.36 17.65 -15.98
C SER A 166 29.22 17.53 -14.72
N LEU A 167 28.94 16.54 -13.89
CA LEU A 167 29.85 16.12 -12.85
C LEU A 167 30.97 15.34 -13.54
N THR A 168 32.09 16.01 -13.80
CA THR A 168 33.34 15.36 -14.19
C THR A 168 33.81 14.51 -13.01
N LEU A 169 33.47 13.22 -13.08
CA LEU A 169 34.04 12.20 -12.20
C LEU A 169 35.57 12.22 -12.37
N PRO A 170 36.35 12.36 -11.29
CA PRO A 170 37.77 12.07 -11.35
C PRO A 170 37.94 10.59 -11.72
N VAL A 171 38.48 10.35 -12.91
CA VAL A 171 38.89 9.05 -13.39
C VAL A 171 39.82 8.43 -12.36
N THR A 172 39.34 7.39 -11.69
CA THR A 172 40.16 6.56 -10.80
C THR A 172 41.03 5.67 -11.69
N PRO A 173 42.36 5.62 -11.49
CA PRO A 173 43.24 4.80 -12.32
C PRO A 173 42.92 3.31 -12.18
N PRO A 174 43.12 2.52 -13.25
CA PRO A 174 42.92 1.08 -13.21
C PRO A 174 44.05 0.47 -12.39
N ASN A 175 43.75 -0.15 -11.24
CA ASN A 175 44.75 -0.96 -10.56
C ASN A 175 44.26 -2.40 -10.34
N HIS A 176 45.11 -3.29 -10.85
CA HIS A 176 45.04 -4.74 -10.91
C HIS A 176 45.26 -5.37 -9.54
N ASN A 177 44.41 -6.33 -9.15
CA ASN A 177 44.78 -7.72 -8.82
C ASN A 177 43.62 -8.40 -8.06
N PRO A 178 42.98 -9.44 -8.61
CA PRO A 178 42.18 -10.34 -7.82
C PRO A 178 43.13 -11.22 -7.00
N GLY A 179 43.37 -10.85 -5.75
CA GLY A 179 43.93 -11.77 -4.76
C GLY A 179 42.94 -12.91 -4.49
N PRO A 180 43.40 -14.15 -4.24
CA PRO A 180 42.53 -15.26 -3.91
C PRO A 180 41.79 -14.98 -2.60
N LEU A 181 40.47 -15.01 -2.68
CA LEU A 181 39.57 -14.84 -1.55
C LEU A 181 39.65 -16.11 -0.68
N ASP A 182 40.43 -16.03 0.39
CA ASP A 182 40.59 -17.14 1.35
C ASP A 182 39.30 -17.27 2.18
N LEU A 183 38.45 -18.23 1.79
CA LEU A 183 37.22 -18.55 2.51
C LEU A 183 37.56 -19.46 3.69
N PRO A 184 37.12 -19.15 4.92
CA PRO A 184 37.34 -20.03 6.07
C PRO A 184 36.62 -21.37 5.86
N PRO A 185 37.21 -22.50 6.31
CA PRO A 185 36.62 -23.82 6.15
C PRO A 185 35.31 -23.93 6.92
N LEU A 186 34.28 -24.43 6.23
CA LEU A 186 32.98 -24.75 6.81
C LEU A 186 33.12 -25.85 7.88
N PRO A 187 32.40 -25.75 9.02
CA PRO A 187 32.45 -26.75 10.08
C PRO A 187 31.82 -28.08 9.61
N PRO A 188 32.46 -29.23 9.87
CA PRO A 188 31.95 -30.55 9.47
C PRO A 188 30.88 -31.02 10.46
N THR A 189 29.63 -30.59 10.28
CA THR A 189 28.50 -31.12 11.08
C THR A 189 27.22 -31.29 10.27
N LEU A 190 27.30 -31.87 9.07
CA LEU A 190 26.11 -32.36 8.35
C LEU A 190 26.37 -33.71 7.65
N ALA A 191 27.21 -34.55 8.24
CA ALA A 191 27.32 -35.95 7.88
C ALA A 191 26.87 -36.81 9.07
N GLY A 192 25.69 -37.41 8.97
CA GLY A 192 25.27 -38.48 9.87
C GLY A 192 23.84 -38.33 10.39
N GLY A 193 22.90 -38.99 9.72
CA GLY A 193 21.51 -39.10 10.18
C GLY A 193 20.68 -39.95 9.24
N ALA A 194 20.97 -41.25 9.24
CA ALA A 194 20.27 -42.29 8.50
C ALA A 194 18.77 -42.41 8.86
N PRO A 195 17.95 -43.07 8.02
CA PRO A 195 16.52 -43.23 8.21
C PRO A 195 16.20 -44.45 9.10
N GLY A 196 15.25 -44.26 10.02
CA GLY A 196 14.69 -45.29 10.91
C GLY A 196 14.07 -44.55 12.11
N THR A 197 12.85 -44.80 12.56
CA THR A 197 12.03 -46.00 12.53
C THR A 197 10.60 -45.53 12.81
N ALA A 198 9.61 -46.11 12.13
CA ALA A 198 8.20 -45.90 12.43
C ALA A 198 7.85 -46.36 13.86
N PRO A 199 6.88 -45.69 14.53
CA PRO A 199 6.05 -46.35 15.52
C PRO A 199 4.60 -46.46 15.04
N ALA A 200 4.07 -47.67 15.24
CA ALA A 200 2.67 -48.06 15.05
C ALA A 200 1.71 -47.30 15.98
N PRO A 201 0.40 -47.28 15.68
CA PRO A 201 -0.59 -46.53 16.44
C PRO A 201 -1.05 -47.31 17.67
N ALA A 202 -1.03 -46.66 18.84
CA ALA A 202 -1.70 -47.14 20.05
C ALA A 202 -2.95 -46.29 20.31
N ALA A 203 -4.04 -46.99 20.62
CA ALA A 203 -5.40 -46.50 20.87
C ALA A 203 -5.51 -45.67 22.18
N PRO A 204 -6.66 -45.01 22.43
CA PRO A 204 -6.78 -43.95 23.43
C PRO A 204 -7.07 -44.50 24.82
N ALA A 205 -6.45 -43.90 25.84
CA ALA A 205 -6.86 -44.04 27.23
C ALA A 205 -7.32 -42.67 27.74
N THR A 206 -8.61 -42.59 28.03
CA THR A 206 -9.22 -41.70 29.01
C THR A 206 -8.59 -41.93 30.37
N ASP A 207 -8.09 -40.88 31.03
CA ASP A 207 -8.61 -40.44 32.33
C ASP A 207 -7.85 -39.22 32.88
N ALA A 208 -8.63 -38.46 33.64
CA ALA A 208 -8.30 -37.20 34.28
C ALA A 208 -7.23 -37.32 35.38
N ALA A 209 -6.33 -36.34 35.46
CA ALA A 209 -5.76 -35.86 36.73
C ALA A 209 -5.03 -34.51 36.56
N ALA A 210 -5.66 -33.46 37.09
CA ALA A 210 -5.10 -32.44 37.97
C ALA A 210 -3.56 -32.36 38.13
N GLY A 211 -3.01 -31.19 37.75
CA GLY A 211 -2.01 -30.46 38.54
C GLY A 211 -0.57 -30.99 38.58
N ALA A 212 0.28 -30.56 37.64
CA ALA A 212 1.73 -30.51 37.85
C ALA A 212 2.35 -29.37 37.03
N ALA A 213 3.29 -28.67 37.69
CA ALA A 213 3.92 -27.43 37.27
C ALA A 213 4.65 -27.53 35.92
N LYS A 214 4.37 -26.59 35.02
CA LYS A 214 5.16 -26.36 33.80
C LYS A 214 6.45 -25.62 34.17
N GLU A 215 7.57 -26.30 33.99
CA GLU A 215 8.91 -25.71 34.03
C GLU A 215 9.07 -24.63 32.93
N PRO A 216 9.52 -23.41 33.26
CA PRO A 216 9.83 -22.39 32.27
C PRO A 216 11.21 -22.67 31.66
N PHE A 217 11.27 -23.52 30.62
CA PHE A 217 12.46 -23.61 29.79
C PHE A 217 12.49 -22.46 28.78
N TYR A 218 13.68 -21.88 28.62
CA TYR A 218 14.05 -20.67 27.85
C TYR A 218 13.97 -19.32 28.60
N ALA A 219 14.65 -19.25 29.75
CA ALA A 219 15.23 -17.99 30.20
C ALA A 219 16.32 -17.54 29.20
N VAL A 220 15.96 -16.61 28.32
CA VAL A 220 16.94 -15.85 27.51
C VAL A 220 17.83 -15.07 28.48
N PRO A 221 19.18 -15.12 28.36
CA PRO A 221 20.07 -14.41 29.25
C PRO A 221 19.77 -12.89 29.24
N SER A 222 19.42 -12.34 30.40
CA SER A 222 19.16 -10.90 30.59
C SER A 222 20.36 -9.99 30.34
N SER A 223 21.52 -10.53 29.94
CA SER A 223 22.75 -9.78 29.66
C SER A 223 22.78 -9.07 28.31
N MET A 224 21.80 -9.30 27.42
CA MET A 224 21.66 -8.55 26.16
C MET A 224 20.70 -7.34 26.25
N ARG A 225 20.20 -6.98 27.44
CA ARG A 225 19.49 -5.70 27.61
C ARG A 225 20.51 -4.57 27.59
N ALA A 226 20.81 -4.07 26.39
CA ALA A 226 21.54 -2.82 26.20
C ALA A 226 20.81 -1.72 26.98
N THR A 227 21.47 -1.22 28.04
CA THR A 227 21.01 -0.07 28.79
C THR A 227 21.04 1.12 27.86
N ALA A 228 19.91 1.44 27.24
CA ALA A 228 19.75 2.67 26.48
C ALA A 228 19.89 3.84 27.47
N LEU A 229 21.09 4.42 27.53
CA LEU A 229 21.34 5.68 28.20
C LEU A 229 20.36 6.70 27.62
N ARG A 230 19.37 7.12 28.42
CA ARG A 230 18.53 8.28 28.12
C ARG A 230 19.42 9.51 28.15
N VAL A 231 20.00 9.84 27.00
CA VAL A 231 20.69 11.10 26.79
C VAL A 231 19.59 12.13 26.50
N GLY A 232 19.47 13.13 27.39
CA GLY A 232 18.55 14.24 27.19
C GLY A 232 18.89 15.03 25.92
N PRO A 233 17.94 15.81 25.37
CA PRO A 233 18.11 16.54 24.10
C PRO A 233 19.31 17.49 24.09
N ASP A 234 19.77 17.94 25.26
CA ASP A 234 20.91 18.86 25.39
C ASP A 234 22.28 18.19 25.14
N LYS A 235 22.33 16.86 25.04
CA LYS A 235 23.56 16.08 24.84
C LYS A 235 23.57 15.24 23.56
N SER A 236 22.58 15.38 22.68
CA SER A 236 22.63 14.75 21.35
C SER A 236 23.64 15.49 20.47
N PRO A 237 24.71 14.82 19.96
CA PRO A 237 25.64 15.45 19.04
C PRO A 237 24.91 15.81 17.76
N VAL A 238 24.76 17.11 17.51
CA VAL A 238 24.24 17.63 16.25
C VAL A 238 25.32 17.42 15.19
N LEU A 239 25.25 16.30 14.48
CA LEU A 239 26.07 16.04 13.29
C LEU A 239 25.56 16.92 12.15
N ARG A 240 25.95 18.20 12.15
CA ARG A 240 25.85 19.04 10.96
C ARG A 240 27.06 18.76 10.07
N PRO A 241 26.89 18.30 8.82
CA PRO A 241 27.98 18.26 7.88
C PRO A 241 28.54 19.67 7.71
N ALA A 242 29.86 19.83 7.89
CA ALA A 242 30.54 21.10 7.73
C ALA A 242 30.32 21.64 6.31
N GLY A 243 29.75 22.85 6.18
CA GLY A 243 29.59 23.52 4.88
C GLY A 243 28.30 24.30 4.63
N LEU A 244 27.35 24.31 5.56
CA LEU A 244 26.12 25.11 5.43
C LEU A 244 26.01 26.14 6.57
N GLU A 245 26.70 27.26 6.41
CA GLU A 245 26.43 28.48 7.17
C GLU A 245 25.16 29.13 6.61
N THR A 246 24.04 29.00 7.32
CA THR A 246 22.84 29.81 7.06
C THR A 246 23.06 31.24 7.56
N ALA A 247 22.92 32.19 6.63
CA ALA A 247 22.81 33.61 6.92
C ALA A 247 21.69 33.90 7.93
N SER A 248 21.97 34.81 8.85
CA SER A 248 21.08 35.30 9.90
C SER A 248 19.76 35.85 9.32
N ALA A 249 18.63 35.35 9.82
CA ALA A 249 17.32 35.94 9.56
C ALA A 249 17.17 37.24 10.38
N PRO A 250 16.62 38.34 9.81
CA PRO A 250 16.39 39.57 10.55
C PRO A 250 15.18 39.45 11.49
N GLU A 251 15.30 40.11 12.64
CA GLU A 251 14.28 40.33 13.65
C GLU A 251 12.96 40.83 13.04
N GLN A 252 11.87 40.11 13.30
CA GLN A 252 10.52 40.67 13.15
C GLN A 252 10.15 41.40 14.43
N THR A 253 10.24 42.73 14.34
CA THR A 253 9.77 43.71 15.32
C THR A 253 8.29 43.49 15.63
N ALA A 254 8.02 43.32 16.92
CA ALA A 254 6.68 43.37 17.49
C ALA A 254 6.06 44.77 17.27
N GLN A 255 4.88 44.84 16.67
CA GLN A 255 4.06 46.05 16.71
C GLN A 255 2.66 45.73 17.24
N ARG A 256 2.48 46.16 18.50
CA ARG A 256 1.24 46.18 19.26
C ARG A 256 0.57 47.55 19.10
N ALA A 257 -0.76 47.53 19.21
CA ALA A 257 -1.69 48.62 19.53
C ALA A 257 -2.51 49.21 18.35
N GLY A 258 -3.83 49.18 18.53
CA GLY A 258 -4.78 49.83 17.64
C GLY A 258 -6.23 49.38 17.86
N SER A 259 -6.78 49.64 19.05
CA SER A 259 -8.21 49.53 19.35
C SER A 259 -9.01 50.67 18.69
N GLY A 260 -10.10 50.34 17.99
CA GLY A 260 -11.13 51.29 17.57
C GLY A 260 -12.41 50.55 17.15
N PRO A 261 -13.60 50.89 17.68
CA PRO A 261 -14.86 50.24 17.32
C PRO A 261 -15.65 51.03 16.25
N ALA A 262 -16.67 50.34 15.73
CA ALA A 262 -17.77 50.83 14.88
C ALA A 262 -17.53 50.85 13.36
N ALA A 263 -18.25 49.99 12.63
CA ALA A 263 -19.46 50.37 11.89
C ALA A 263 -19.90 49.24 10.95
N ALA A 264 -21.19 48.95 10.97
CA ALA A 264 -21.86 47.99 10.12
C ALA A 264 -21.73 48.32 8.63
N LYS A 265 -21.59 47.29 7.78
CA LYS A 265 -22.29 47.26 6.48
C LYS A 265 -22.41 45.85 5.92
N ALA A 266 -23.65 45.52 5.59
CA ALA A 266 -24.04 44.38 4.77
C ALA A 266 -23.39 44.43 3.38
N GLY A 267 -23.13 43.27 2.80
CA GLY A 267 -22.74 43.14 1.39
C GLY A 267 -22.37 41.71 1.05
N GLY A 268 -23.33 40.97 0.49
CA GLY A 268 -23.06 39.71 -0.20
C GLY A 268 -22.09 39.94 -1.35
N GLY A 269 -21.01 39.15 -1.39
CA GLY A 269 -19.98 39.22 -2.41
C GLY A 269 -19.75 37.84 -3.01
N GLU A 270 -20.39 37.60 -4.15
CA GLU A 270 -20.16 36.49 -5.05
C GLU A 270 -18.71 36.55 -5.55
N LEU A 271 -17.84 35.65 -5.08
CA LEU A 271 -16.45 35.55 -5.54
C LEU A 271 -16.41 34.84 -6.89
N ARG A 272 -16.82 35.53 -7.97
CA ARG A 272 -16.41 35.15 -9.33
C ARG A 272 -15.07 35.81 -9.64
N GLN A 273 -13.99 35.05 -9.51
CA GLN A 273 -12.71 35.43 -10.09
C GLN A 273 -12.80 35.27 -11.62
N PRO A 274 -12.64 36.33 -12.42
CA PRO A 274 -12.51 36.18 -13.86
C PRO A 274 -11.14 35.58 -14.18
N VAL A 275 -11.12 34.30 -14.56
CA VAL A 275 -9.93 33.63 -15.11
C VAL A 275 -9.66 34.22 -16.49
N LYS A 276 -8.58 35.01 -16.60
CA LYS A 276 -8.11 35.55 -17.87
C LYS A 276 -7.41 34.45 -18.65
N LEU A 277 -8.15 33.81 -19.57
CA LEU A 277 -7.58 32.84 -20.51
C LEU A 277 -6.66 33.56 -21.52
N PRO A 278 -5.48 33.00 -21.85
CA PRO A 278 -4.63 33.51 -22.90
C PRO A 278 -5.31 33.37 -24.27
N PRO A 279 -5.00 34.26 -25.25
CA PRO A 279 -5.58 34.20 -26.58
C PRO A 279 -5.19 32.90 -27.28
N ILE A 280 -6.19 32.21 -27.84
CA ILE A 280 -6.00 30.99 -28.64
C ILE A 280 -5.34 31.40 -29.96
N PRO A 281 -4.20 30.78 -30.36
CA PRO A 281 -3.57 31.07 -31.64
C PRO A 281 -4.48 30.59 -32.81
N PRO A 282 -4.53 31.35 -33.93
CA PRO A 282 -5.44 31.09 -35.05
C PRO A 282 -5.17 29.79 -35.83
N GLU A 283 -4.09 29.07 -35.52
CA GLU A 283 -3.69 27.85 -36.24
C GLU A 283 -4.54 26.61 -35.87
N ILE A 284 -5.38 26.69 -34.83
CA ILE A 284 -6.19 25.56 -34.33
C ILE A 284 -7.68 25.69 -34.72
N ALA A 285 -8.07 26.75 -35.43
CA ALA A 285 -9.47 27.02 -35.79
C ALA A 285 -9.87 26.59 -37.22
N ALA A 286 -9.18 25.62 -37.81
CA ALA A 286 -9.47 25.06 -39.14
C ALA A 286 -9.88 23.58 -39.07
#